data_AF-A0A936WIJ5-F1
#
_entry.id   AF-A0A936WIJ5-F1
#
_cell.length_a   1.000
_cell.length_b   1.000
_cell.length_c   1.000
_cell.angle_alpha   90.00
_cell.angle_beta   90.00
_cell.angle_gamma   90.00
#
_symmetry.space_group_name_H-M   'P 1'
#
loop_
_entity.id
_entity.type
_entity.pdbx_description
1 polymer ?
#
loop_
_entity_poly.entity_id
_entity_poly.type
_entity_poly.pdbx_seq_one_letter_code
_entity_poly.pdbx_strand_id
1 'polypeptide(L)'
;STISREFRRNKGQRGWRPKQAQSLRDGRRQACINGKQFSSECWAEVERLIREDLSPEQAANRLELEGELQISHEAIYRHVYADKRDGETCTSICAARNHAASDMQAGKSG
;
A
#
# COMPACT_ATOMS: atom_id res chain seq x y z
N SER A 1 -17.20 -6.95 19.93
CA SER A 1 -18.19 -7.61 19.05
C SER A 1 -18.10 -7.09 17.62
N THR A 2 -17.85 -7.98 16.65
CA THR A 2 -17.62 -7.66 15.21
C THR A 2 -18.92 -7.65 14.40
N ILE A 3 -19.82 -8.59 14.68
CA ILE A 3 -21.08 -8.80 13.93
C ILE A 3 -22.05 -7.63 14.10
N SER A 4 -22.20 -7.09 15.31
CA SER A 4 -23.13 -5.99 15.59
C SER A 4 -22.77 -4.67 14.89
N ARG A 5 -21.47 -4.46 14.61
CA ARG A 5 -20.99 -3.29 13.84
C ARG A 5 -21.27 -3.45 12.35
N GLU A 6 -20.98 -4.63 11.81
CA GLU A 6 -21.29 -4.98 10.42
C GLU A 6 -22.80 -4.92 10.14
N PHE A 7 -23.61 -5.36 11.09
CA PHE A 7 -25.06 -5.26 11.00
C PHE A 7 -25.53 -3.82 10.87
N ARG A 8 -24.99 -2.89 11.66
CA ARG A 8 -25.31 -1.45 11.58
C ARG A 8 -24.90 -0.83 10.25
N ARG A 9 -23.73 -1.20 9.71
CA ARG A 9 -23.24 -0.67 8.42
C ARG A 9 -24.07 -1.17 7.23
N ASN A 10 -24.63 -2.36 7.32
CA ASN A 10 -25.34 -3.00 6.21
C ASN A 10 -26.87 -2.95 6.36
N LYS A 11 -27.38 -2.23 7.36
CA LYS A 11 -28.80 -2.03 7.60
C LYS A 11 -29.33 -0.86 6.77
N GLY A 12 -30.50 -1.04 6.15
CA GLY A 12 -31.27 0.03 5.55
C GLY A 12 -32.20 0.73 6.54
N GLN A 13 -32.93 1.75 6.09
CA GLN A 13 -33.91 2.47 6.92
C GLN A 13 -35.04 1.57 7.44
N ARG A 14 -35.34 0.44 6.77
CA ARG A 14 -36.41 -0.51 7.12
C ARG A 14 -35.91 -1.83 7.71
N GLY A 15 -34.71 -1.85 8.30
CA GLY A 15 -34.14 -3.08 8.87
C GLY A 15 -33.05 -3.73 8.02
N TRP A 16 -32.69 -4.95 8.38
CA TRP A 16 -31.68 -5.73 7.66
C TRP A 16 -32.35 -6.49 6.50
N ARG A 17 -31.77 -6.35 5.31
CA ARG A 17 -32.22 -7.06 4.10
C ARG A 17 -30.97 -7.53 3.34
N PRO A 18 -30.82 -8.84 3.06
CA PRO A 18 -29.61 -9.38 2.45
C PRO A 18 -29.22 -8.69 1.13
N LYS A 19 -30.19 -8.47 0.23
CA LYS A 19 -29.96 -7.82 -1.07
C LYS A 19 -29.45 -6.37 -0.91
N GLN A 20 -29.98 -5.64 0.08
CA GLN A 20 -29.57 -4.27 0.36
C GLN A 20 -28.18 -4.23 1.00
N ALA A 21 -27.89 -5.14 1.94
CA ALA A 21 -26.58 -5.30 2.53
C ALA A 21 -25.50 -5.57 1.48
N GLN A 22 -25.80 -6.46 0.52
CA GLN A 22 -24.93 -6.77 -0.60
C GLN A 22 -24.68 -5.54 -1.48
N SER A 23 -25.75 -4.85 -1.91
CA SER A 23 -25.64 -3.64 -2.73
C SER A 23 -24.85 -2.53 -2.03
N LEU A 24 -25.02 -2.32 -0.72
CA LEU A 24 -24.24 -1.36 0.07
C LEU A 24 -22.75 -1.73 0.14
N ARG A 25 -22.44 -3.02 0.31
CA ARG A 25 -21.07 -3.53 0.28
C ARG A 25 -20.43 -3.33 -1.09
N ASP A 26 -21.15 -3.67 -2.15
CA ASP A 26 -20.65 -3.57 -3.52
C ASP A 26 -20.46 -2.11 -3.95
N GLY A 27 -21.37 -1.22 -3.55
CA GLY A 27 -21.21 0.23 -3.76
C GLY A 27 -19.97 0.80 -3.07
N ARG A 28 -19.68 0.36 -1.84
CA ARG A 28 -18.43 0.73 -1.15
C ARG A 28 -17.21 0.16 -1.84
N ARG A 29 -17.26 -1.11 -2.26
CA ARG A 29 -16.17 -1.74 -3.01
C ARG A 29 -15.88 -0.97 -4.29
N GLN A 30 -16.91 -0.57 -5.04
CA GLN A 30 -16.77 0.21 -6.26
C GLN A 30 -16.19 1.61 -5.98
N ALA A 31 -16.62 2.27 -4.91
CA ALA A 31 -16.06 3.55 -4.48
C ALA A 31 -14.57 3.44 -4.13
N CYS A 32 -14.14 2.32 -3.53
CA CYS A 32 -12.71 2.06 -3.27
C CYS A 32 -11.92 1.77 -4.56
N ILE A 33 -12.50 1.05 -5.52
CA ILE A 33 -11.86 0.77 -6.81
C ILE A 33 -11.65 2.06 -7.62
N ASN A 34 -12.62 2.98 -7.55
CA ASN A 34 -12.58 4.29 -8.20
C ASN A 34 -11.87 5.37 -7.35
N GLY A 35 -11.20 4.99 -6.25
CA GLY A 35 -10.37 5.92 -5.49
C GLY A 35 -9.22 6.47 -6.33
N LYS A 36 -8.58 7.56 -5.88
CA LYS A 36 -7.36 8.10 -6.50
C LYS A 36 -6.36 6.95 -6.67
N GLN A 37 -6.18 6.50 -7.91
CA GLN A 37 -5.11 5.59 -8.26
C GLN A 37 -3.86 6.43 -8.46
N PHE A 38 -2.78 6.06 -7.79
CA PHE A 38 -1.47 6.65 -8.05
C PHE A 38 -1.03 6.24 -9.46
N SER A 39 -0.46 7.17 -10.22
CA SER A 39 0.01 6.87 -11.57
C SER A 39 1.17 5.87 -11.51
N SER A 40 1.47 5.22 -12.64
CA SER A 40 2.64 4.36 -12.75
C SER A 40 3.95 5.10 -12.44
N GLU A 41 4.02 6.39 -12.77
CA GLU A 41 5.18 7.25 -12.46
C GLU A 41 5.34 7.44 -10.95
N CYS A 42 4.24 7.61 -10.21
CA CYS A 42 4.26 7.68 -8.75
C CYS A 42 4.82 6.41 -8.12
N TRP A 43 4.43 5.24 -8.66
CA TRP A 43 4.94 3.97 -8.18
C TRP A 43 6.41 3.76 -8.54
N ALA A 44 6.85 4.21 -9.72
CA ALA A 44 8.26 4.14 -10.10
C ALA A 44 9.17 4.92 -9.13
N GLU A 45 8.70 6.05 -8.62
CA GLU A 45 9.45 6.82 -7.62
C GLU A 45 9.49 6.12 -6.26
N VAL A 46 8.36 5.56 -5.80
CA VAL A 46 8.31 4.72 -4.59
C VAL A 46 9.28 3.53 -4.71
N GLU A 47 9.31 2.87 -5.86
CA GLU A 47 10.25 1.77 -6.12
C GLU A 47 11.71 2.22 -6.11
N ARG A 48 12.02 3.40 -6.68
CA ARG A 48 13.38 3.99 -6.63
C ARG A 48 13.83 4.19 -5.19
N LEU A 49 12.98 4.77 -4.35
CA LEU A 49 13.27 5.01 -2.93
C LEU A 49 13.46 3.71 -2.16
N ILE A 50 12.60 2.70 -2.39
CA ILE A 50 12.75 1.38 -1.76
C ILE A 50 14.05 0.69 -2.20
N ARG A 51 14.51 0.94 -3.44
CA ARG A 51 15.78 0.41 -3.95
C ARG A 51 17.00 1.07 -3.31
N GLU A 52 16.85 2.27 -2.76
CA GLU A 52 17.86 3.01 -2.00
C GLU A 52 17.85 2.66 -0.50
N ASP A 53 17.31 1.50 -0.13
CA ASP A 53 17.18 1.00 1.24
C ASP A 53 16.31 1.86 2.17
N LEU A 54 15.47 2.74 1.62
CA LEU A 54 14.49 3.47 2.42
C LEU A 54 13.33 2.56 2.84
N SER A 55 12.95 2.63 4.11
CA SER A 55 11.76 1.96 4.59
C SER A 55 10.51 2.54 3.92
N PRO A 56 9.40 1.76 3.79
CA PRO A 56 8.14 2.27 3.24
C PRO A 56 7.62 3.54 3.94
N GLU A 57 7.90 3.69 5.23
CA GLU A 57 7.57 4.90 6.00
C GLU A 57 8.47 6.08 5.63
N GLN A 58 9.78 5.85 5.44
CA GLN A 58 10.71 6.88 4.99
C GLN A 58 10.42 7.33 3.57
N ALA A 59 10.06 6.41 2.67
CA ALA A 59 9.64 6.73 1.32
C ALA A 59 8.37 7.60 1.31
N ALA A 60 7.36 7.25 2.11
CA ALA A 60 6.14 8.07 2.25
C ALA A 60 6.46 9.48 2.77
N ASN A 61 7.26 9.58 3.83
CA ASN A 61 7.65 10.88 4.40
C ASN A 61 8.47 11.72 3.41
N ARG A 62 9.33 11.08 2.61
CA ARG A 62 10.14 11.75 1.60
C ARG A 62 9.30 12.32 0.47
N LEU A 63 8.33 11.53 -0.03
CA LEU A 63 7.39 11.94 -1.07
C LEU A 63 6.45 13.06 -0.61
N GLU A 64 6.08 13.05 0.67
CA GLU A 64 5.32 14.14 1.29
C GLU A 64 6.18 15.42 1.38
N LEU A 65 7.45 15.30 1.75
CA LEU A 65 8.38 16.42 1.86
C LEU A 65 8.73 17.05 0.51
N GLU A 66 8.89 16.22 -0.52
CA GLU A 66 9.16 16.66 -1.89
C GLU A 66 7.90 17.27 -2.55
N GLY A 67 6.73 17.16 -1.92
CA GLY A 67 5.47 17.74 -2.38
C GLY A 67 4.90 17.09 -3.64
N GLU A 68 5.59 16.07 -4.17
CA GLU A 68 5.23 15.31 -5.36
C GLU A 68 3.94 14.52 -5.11
N LEU A 69 3.83 13.85 -3.95
CA LEU A 69 2.81 12.81 -3.74
C LEU A 69 2.39 12.64 -2.27
N GLN A 70 1.07 12.70 -2.02
CA GLN A 70 0.49 12.28 -0.74
C GLN A 70 0.15 10.78 -0.77
N ILE A 71 1.17 9.94 -0.69
CA ILE A 71 1.03 8.47 -0.59
C ILE A 71 1.17 8.06 0.87
N SER A 72 0.21 7.31 1.41
CA SER A 72 0.37 6.73 2.73
C SER A 72 1.29 5.51 2.69
N HIS A 73 2.15 5.37 3.70
CA HIS A 73 2.95 4.16 3.95
C HIS A 73 2.13 2.85 3.85
N GLU A 74 0.86 2.83 4.28
CA GLU A 74 -0.04 1.67 4.12
C GLU A 74 -0.38 1.35 2.65
N ALA A 75 -0.47 2.37 1.78
CA ALA A 75 -0.62 2.15 0.34
C ALA A 75 0.64 1.51 -0.27
N ILE A 76 1.82 1.96 0.16
CA ILE A 76 3.12 1.37 -0.23
C ILE A 76 3.18 -0.09 0.22
N TYR A 77 2.83 -0.39 1.47
CA TYR A 77 2.76 -1.77 1.95
C TYR A 77 1.83 -2.62 1.10
N ARG A 78 0.60 -2.16 0.82
CA ARG A 78 -0.36 -2.90 -0.01
C ARG A 78 0.18 -3.17 -1.42
N HIS A 79 0.90 -2.22 -2.00
CA HIS A 79 1.54 -2.38 -3.29
C HIS A 79 2.64 -3.45 -3.26
N VAL A 80 3.55 -3.38 -2.28
CA VAL A 80 4.59 -4.40 -2.07
C VAL A 80 3.98 -5.80 -1.81
N TYR A 81 2.86 -5.88 -1.09
CA TYR A 81 2.16 -7.14 -0.87
C TYR A 81 1.41 -7.66 -2.11
N ALA A 82 0.90 -6.78 -2.97
CA ALA A 82 0.28 -7.17 -4.23
C ALA A 82 1.33 -7.74 -5.19
N ASP A 83 2.48 -7.06 -5.32
CA ASP A 83 3.64 -7.52 -6.08
C ASP A 83 4.10 -8.93 -5.65
N LYS A 84 4.13 -9.18 -4.33
CA LYS A 84 4.46 -10.51 -3.78
C LYS A 84 3.44 -11.61 -4.12
N ARG A 85 2.17 -11.27 -4.38
CA ARG A 85 1.10 -12.25 -4.68
C ARG A 85 1.04 -12.61 -6.15
N ASP A 86 1.48 -11.70 -7.02
CA ASP A 86 1.35 -11.89 -8.46
C ASP A 86 2.43 -12.81 -9.06
N GLY A 87 3.47 -13.20 -8.29
CA GLY A 87 4.28 -14.41 -8.53
C GLY A 87 5.07 -14.49 -9.85
N GLU A 88 4.83 -13.58 -10.79
CA GLU A 88 5.49 -13.51 -12.09
C GLU A 88 6.55 -12.41 -12.01
N THR A 89 7.78 -12.84 -11.71
CA THR A 89 9.02 -12.09 -11.91
C THR A 89 9.25 -10.88 -10.98
N CYS A 90 9.63 -11.19 -9.74
CA CYS A 90 10.43 -10.31 -8.89
C CYS A 90 11.55 -9.61 -9.69
N THR A 91 11.43 -8.33 -10.04
CA THR A 91 12.57 -7.57 -10.56
C THR A 91 12.71 -6.13 -10.07
N SER A 92 11.68 -5.42 -9.60
CA SER A 92 11.88 -4.02 -9.17
C SER A 92 12.17 -3.85 -7.67
N ILE A 93 11.43 -4.52 -6.78
CA ILE A 93 11.45 -4.24 -5.33
C ILE A 93 12.28 -5.26 -4.53
N CYS A 94 12.12 -6.56 -4.78
CA CYS A 94 12.75 -7.60 -3.94
C CYS A 94 14.23 -7.86 -4.27
N ALA A 95 14.70 -7.52 -5.49
CA ALA A 95 16.10 -7.66 -5.90
C ALA A 95 17.05 -6.68 -5.20
N ALA A 96 16.54 -5.53 -4.73
CA ALA A 96 17.33 -4.48 -4.09
C ALA A 96 17.99 -4.92 -2.76
N ARG A 97 17.41 -5.92 -2.09
CA ARG A 97 17.79 -6.29 -0.72
C ARG A 97 19.02 -7.20 -0.64
N ASN A 98 19.57 -7.66 -1.76
CA ASN A 98 20.71 -8.59 -1.77
C ASN A 98 22.09 -7.92 -1.97
N HIS A 99 22.18 -6.59 -2.09
CA HIS A 99 23.47 -5.91 -2.37
C HIS A 99 24.00 -5.01 -1.25
N ALA A 100 23.25 -4.75 -0.18
CA ALA A 100 23.64 -3.81 0.90
C ALA A 100 24.17 -4.47 2.18
N ALA A 101 24.37 -5.80 2.19
CA ALA A 101 24.90 -6.52 3.35
C ALA A 101 26.43 -6.71 3.36
N SER A 102 27.16 -6.18 2.36
CA SER A 102 28.62 -6.35 2.26
C SER A 102 29.48 -5.14 2.65
N ASP A 103 28.92 -3.94 2.80
CA ASP A 103 29.73 -2.71 2.99
C ASP A 103 29.63 -2.07 4.40
N MET A 104 29.21 -2.81 5.42
CA MET A 104 29.20 -2.33 6.81
C MET A 104 30.34 -2.91 7.68
N GLN A 105 31.48 -3.21 7.07
CA GLN A 105 32.75 -3.56 7.74
C GLN A 105 33.94 -2.76 7.19
N ALA A 106 33.80 -1.44 7.09
CA ALA A 106 34.95 -0.56 6.88
C ALA A 106 34.74 0.76 7.62
N GLY A 107 35.09 0.77 8.92
CA GLY A 107 34.94 1.97 9.75
C GLY A 107 35.34 1.79 11.20
N LYS A 108 36.34 0.96 11.49
CA LYS A 108 37.09 1.00 12.76
C LYS A 108 38.51 1.47 12.44
N SER A 109 38.75 2.78 12.43
CA SER A 109 40.09 3.37 12.61
C SER A 109 39.93 4.88 12.79
N GLY A 110 40.45 5.41 13.89
CA GLY A 110 40.48 6.85 14.22
C GLY A 110 40.40 7.06 15.70
#